data_AF-F4PZE8-F1
#
_entry.id   AF-F4PZE8-F1
#
_cell.length_a   1.000
_cell.length_b   1.000
_cell.length_c   1.000
_cell.angle_alpha   90.00
_cell.angle_beta   90.00
_cell.angle_gamma   90.00
#
_symmetry.space_group_name_H-M   'P 1'
#
loop_
_entity.id
_entity.type
_entity.pdbx_description
1 polymer ?
#
loop_
_entity_poly.entity_id
_entity_poly.type
_entity_poly.pdbx_seq_one_letter_code
_entity_poly.pdbx_strand_id
1 'polypeptide(L)'
;MDNNELSSTAQPNYHLFGKVEFNDEEKQRITRELDTAPSQQDLQTRVAFGKSKVAYMEAWKVIEIANKIFGFNGWSSQLTNMKTDFTDVIGGNYKVGATAILRVTLKDGTFHEDFGFGIAINGCKGLAIENARKGAVSDARKRVLRIFGRALGNQLYQQSYNQQIVANKANPQLPPTLGSNNNQPPVNNNQQPQQQQQQQQQQPQQYEDDFDF
;
A
#
# COMPACT_ATOMS: atom_id res chain seq x y z
N MET A 1 -31.08 -44.27 42.62
CA MET A 1 -30.51 -45.26 41.69
C MET A 1 -30.93 -44.84 40.28
N ASP A 2 -30.58 -43.65 39.83
CA ASP A 2 -29.24 -43.16 39.43
C ASP A 2 -28.75 -43.74 38.11
N ASN A 3 -28.16 -42.83 37.33
CA ASN A 3 -27.41 -42.94 36.07
C ASN A 3 -28.31 -42.76 34.83
N ASN A 4 -28.45 -41.56 34.23
CA ASN A 4 -27.47 -40.57 33.80
C ASN A 4 -26.25 -41.19 33.09
N GLU A 5 -26.29 -41.21 31.76
CA GLU A 5 -25.08 -41.03 30.96
C GLU A 5 -25.41 -40.23 29.70
N LEU A 6 -24.95 -38.99 29.70
CA LEU A 6 -24.89 -38.08 28.57
C LEU A 6 -23.97 -38.67 27.48
N SER A 7 -24.48 -38.78 26.25
CA SER A 7 -23.64 -38.76 25.05
C SER A 7 -24.01 -37.54 24.22
N SER A 8 -23.55 -36.39 24.70
CA SER A 8 -23.42 -35.18 23.89
C SER A 8 -22.26 -35.42 22.92
N THR A 9 -22.58 -35.81 21.68
CA THR A 9 -21.62 -35.69 20.59
C THR A 9 -21.44 -34.21 20.28
N ALA A 10 -20.57 -33.53 21.03
CA ALA A 10 -20.11 -32.20 20.68
C ALA A 10 -19.46 -32.29 19.29
N GLN A 11 -20.17 -31.79 18.28
CA GLN A 11 -19.63 -31.66 16.94
C GLN A 11 -18.34 -30.83 17.04
N PRO A 12 -17.23 -31.27 16.44
CA PRO A 12 -16.01 -30.47 16.44
C PRO A 12 -16.34 -29.13 15.76
N ASN A 13 -16.29 -28.06 16.54
CA ASN A 13 -16.51 -26.70 16.06
C ASN A 13 -15.31 -26.28 15.21
N TYR A 14 -15.24 -26.80 13.98
CA TYR A 14 -14.23 -26.39 13.02
C TYR A 14 -14.58 -24.99 12.54
N HIS A 15 -13.93 -24.00 13.13
CA HIS A 15 -13.88 -22.63 12.61
C HIS A 15 -13.14 -22.62 11.27
N LEU A 16 -13.82 -23.04 10.21
CA LEU A 16 -13.27 -23.07 8.86
C LEU A 16 -13.18 -21.64 8.32
N PHE A 17 -11.99 -21.26 7.88
CA PHE A 17 -11.78 -19.98 7.21
C PHE A 17 -12.75 -19.80 6.03
N GLY A 18 -13.34 -18.61 5.93
CA GLY A 18 -14.34 -18.28 4.92
C GLY A 18 -15.79 -18.64 5.31
N LYS A 19 -16.02 -19.10 6.55
CA LYS A 19 -17.35 -19.42 7.09
C LYS A 19 -17.61 -18.87 8.50
N VAL A 20 -16.67 -18.09 9.04
CA VAL A 20 -16.74 -17.57 10.41
C VAL A 20 -17.08 -16.09 10.37
N GLU A 21 -18.32 -15.75 10.70
CA GLU A 21 -18.75 -14.34 10.76
C GLU A 21 -17.97 -13.55 11.82
N PHE A 22 -17.78 -12.26 11.55
CA PHE A 22 -17.33 -11.32 12.56
C PHE A 22 -18.46 -11.05 13.56
N ASN A 23 -18.17 -11.12 14.86
CA ASN A 23 -19.12 -10.69 15.88
C ASN A 23 -19.27 -9.16 15.90
N ASP A 24 -20.24 -8.64 16.65
CA ASP A 24 -20.55 -7.20 16.64
C ASP A 24 -19.40 -6.34 17.18
N GLU A 25 -18.64 -6.82 18.18
CA GLU A 25 -17.47 -6.13 18.71
C GLU A 25 -16.34 -6.04 17.67
N GLU A 26 -16.09 -7.14 16.96
CA GLU A 26 -15.12 -7.20 15.87
C GLU A 26 -15.52 -6.27 14.74
N LYS A 27 -16.80 -6.29 14.32
CA LYS A 27 -17.32 -5.40 13.27
C LYS A 27 -17.13 -3.93 13.65
N GLN A 28 -17.49 -3.53 14.87
CA GLN A 28 -17.32 -2.15 15.33
C GLN A 28 -15.84 -1.73 15.37
N ARG A 29 -14.96 -2.59 15.88
CA ARG A 29 -13.51 -2.34 15.91
C ARG A 29 -12.94 -2.21 14.51
N ILE A 30 -13.22 -3.17 13.64
CA ILE A 30 -12.70 -3.23 12.26
C ILE A 30 -13.17 -2.01 11.47
N THR A 31 -14.45 -1.63 11.56
CA THR A 31 -14.98 -0.41 10.91
C THR A 31 -14.20 0.83 11.36
N ARG A 32 -14.02 1.01 12.67
CA ARG A 32 -13.26 2.15 13.21
C ARG A 32 -11.81 2.17 12.71
N GLU A 33 -11.15 1.02 12.70
CA GLU A 33 -9.77 0.92 12.23
C GLU A 33 -9.67 1.19 10.72
N LEU A 34 -10.56 0.64 9.90
CA LEU A 34 -10.60 0.85 8.45
C LEU A 34 -10.89 2.30 8.07
N ASP A 35 -11.69 3.03 8.86
CA ASP A 35 -11.99 4.45 8.65
C ASP A 35 -10.85 5.39 9.04
N THR A 36 -9.90 4.91 9.85
CA THR A 36 -8.76 5.70 10.28
C THR A 36 -7.76 5.83 9.13
N ALA A 37 -7.34 7.07 8.82
CA ALA A 37 -6.30 7.28 7.81
C ALA A 37 -4.96 6.66 8.27
N PRO A 38 -4.11 6.17 7.35
CA PRO A 38 -2.81 5.64 7.72
C PRO A 38 -1.94 6.72 8.37
N SER A 39 -1.07 6.30 9.30
CA SER A 39 -0.13 7.21 9.95
C SER A 39 0.84 7.79 8.92
N GLN A 40 1.25 9.05 9.08
CA GLN A 40 2.23 9.66 8.17
C GLN A 40 3.58 8.93 8.18
N GLN A 41 3.90 8.21 9.26
CA GLN A 41 5.09 7.37 9.38
C GLN A 41 5.03 6.12 8.50
N ASP A 42 3.83 5.63 8.22
CA ASP A 42 3.58 4.47 7.36
C ASP A 42 3.61 4.83 5.86
N LEU A 43 3.75 6.11 5.53
CA LEU A 43 3.70 6.64 4.18
C LEU A 43 5.08 7.12 3.71
N GLN A 44 5.39 6.79 2.47
CA GLN A 44 6.58 7.25 1.75
C GLN A 44 6.17 8.18 0.60
N THR A 45 7.14 8.89 0.02
CA THR A 45 6.92 9.74 -1.15
C THR A 45 7.91 9.40 -2.25
N ARG A 46 7.43 9.29 -3.48
CA ARG A 46 8.28 9.09 -4.67
C ARG A 46 7.97 10.12 -5.74
N VAL A 47 8.90 10.30 -6.68
CA VAL A 47 8.67 11.11 -7.87
C VAL A 47 7.83 10.28 -8.87
N ALA A 48 6.68 10.79 -9.25
CA ALA A 48 5.81 10.26 -10.29
C ALA A 48 6.06 10.99 -11.63
N PHE A 49 5.22 10.67 -12.61
CA PHE A 49 5.26 11.30 -13.93
C PHE A 49 5.16 12.83 -13.84
N GLY A 50 5.90 13.53 -14.69
CA GLY A 50 5.92 15.00 -14.73
C GLY A 50 6.61 15.67 -13.54
N LYS A 51 7.52 14.97 -12.83
CA LYS A 51 8.25 15.46 -11.64
C LYS A 51 7.36 15.77 -10.43
N SER A 52 6.08 15.40 -10.47
CA SER A 52 5.19 15.49 -9.31
C SER A 52 5.60 14.45 -8.25
N LYS A 53 5.52 14.79 -6.96
CA LYS A 53 5.70 13.80 -5.89
C LYS A 53 4.35 13.22 -5.50
N VAL A 54 4.31 11.93 -5.22
CA VAL A 54 3.11 11.22 -4.74
C VAL A 54 3.41 10.42 -3.48
N ALA A 55 2.47 10.43 -2.55
CA ALA A 55 2.51 9.55 -1.39
C ALA A 55 2.12 8.11 -1.78
N TYR A 56 2.80 7.12 -1.20
CA TYR A 56 2.48 5.70 -1.34
C TYR A 56 2.73 4.96 -0.02
N MET A 57 2.15 3.76 0.08
CA MET A 57 2.42 2.82 1.16
C MET A 57 3.16 1.60 0.61
N GLU A 58 4.18 1.17 1.34
CA GLU A 58 4.96 -0.02 1.01
C GLU A 58 4.15 -1.30 1.21
N ALA A 59 4.47 -2.35 0.45
CA ALA A 59 3.70 -3.59 0.46
C ALA A 59 3.73 -4.29 1.84
N TRP A 60 4.89 -4.31 2.50
CA TRP A 60 5.05 -4.91 3.83
C TRP A 60 4.15 -4.22 4.87
N LYS A 61 4.04 -2.89 4.79
CA LYS A 61 3.22 -2.10 5.71
C LYS A 61 1.72 -2.38 5.53
N VAL A 62 1.25 -2.54 4.29
CA VAL A 62 -0.15 -2.92 4.03
C VAL A 62 -0.45 -4.30 4.64
N ILE A 63 0.48 -5.24 4.59
CA ILE A 63 0.34 -6.58 5.21
C ILE A 63 0.28 -6.47 6.73
N GLU A 64 1.17 -5.66 7.34
CA GLU A 64 1.18 -5.41 8.79
C GLU A 64 -0.16 -4.82 9.26
N ILE A 65 -0.67 -3.81 8.56
CA ILE A 65 -1.96 -3.20 8.86
C ILE A 65 -3.11 -4.21 8.68
N ALA A 66 -3.11 -5.00 7.62
CA ALA A 66 -4.12 -6.05 7.42
C ALA A 66 -4.10 -7.09 8.55
N ASN A 67 -2.92 -7.51 9.00
CA ASN A 67 -2.76 -8.40 10.15
C ASN A 67 -3.26 -7.78 11.46
N LYS A 68 -3.08 -6.47 11.64
CA LYS A 68 -3.60 -5.75 12.81
C LYS A 68 -5.13 -5.63 12.78
N ILE A 69 -5.69 -5.28 11.63
CA ILE A 69 -7.13 -5.04 11.47
C ILE A 69 -7.89 -6.36 11.49
N PHE A 70 -7.52 -7.33 10.66
CA PHE A 70 -8.27 -8.57 10.51
C PHE A 70 -7.78 -9.69 11.43
N GLY A 71 -6.56 -9.60 11.96
CA GLY A 71 -5.87 -10.72 12.61
C GLY A 71 -5.11 -11.58 11.60
N PHE A 72 -4.03 -12.25 12.03
CA PHE A 72 -3.19 -13.06 11.14
C PHE A 72 -3.94 -14.20 10.43
N ASN A 73 -5.05 -14.67 10.99
CA ASN A 73 -5.93 -15.69 10.44
C ASN A 73 -7.29 -15.13 9.96
N GLY A 74 -7.48 -13.81 10.00
CA GLY A 74 -8.74 -13.17 9.62
C GLY A 74 -8.85 -12.81 8.15
N TRP A 75 -7.76 -12.94 7.40
CA TRP A 75 -7.70 -12.70 5.97
C TRP A 75 -6.74 -13.67 5.28
N SER A 76 -6.89 -13.82 3.97
CA SER A 76 -5.97 -14.55 3.11
C SER A 76 -5.81 -13.83 1.78
N SER A 77 -4.74 -14.14 1.05
CA SER A 77 -4.52 -13.65 -0.31
C SER A 77 -4.22 -14.82 -1.25
N GLN A 78 -4.88 -14.85 -2.40
CA GLN A 78 -4.73 -15.87 -3.42
C GLN A 78 -4.36 -15.23 -4.75
N LEU A 79 -3.31 -15.73 -5.40
CA LEU A 79 -3.00 -15.38 -6.77
C LEU A 79 -3.93 -16.16 -7.71
N THR A 80 -4.91 -15.47 -8.29
CA THR A 80 -5.91 -16.07 -9.20
C THR A 80 -5.34 -16.27 -10.59
N ASN A 81 -4.54 -15.32 -11.09
CA ASN A 81 -3.91 -15.39 -12.40
C ASN A 81 -2.58 -14.63 -12.44
N MET A 82 -1.65 -15.06 -13.29
CA MET A 82 -0.38 -14.39 -13.54
C MET A 82 -0.01 -14.49 -15.01
N LYS A 83 0.22 -13.35 -15.66
CA LYS A 83 0.55 -13.25 -17.07
C LYS A 83 1.78 -12.37 -17.27
N THR A 84 2.71 -12.84 -18.10
CA THR A 84 3.75 -11.97 -18.67
C THR A 84 3.20 -11.39 -19.96
N ASP A 85 2.95 -10.08 -19.98
CA ASP A 85 2.26 -9.41 -21.08
C ASP A 85 3.19 -9.10 -22.25
N PHE A 86 4.43 -8.72 -21.97
CA PHE A 86 5.45 -8.52 -22.98
C PHE A 86 6.85 -8.80 -22.42
N THR A 87 7.80 -9.04 -23.33
CA THR A 87 9.23 -9.20 -23.03
C THR A 87 10.02 -8.69 -24.22
N ASP A 88 10.44 -7.43 -24.14
CA ASP A 88 11.13 -6.74 -25.22
C ASP A 88 12.62 -6.62 -24.91
N VAL A 89 13.45 -6.46 -25.95
CA VAL A 89 14.87 -6.15 -25.80
C VAL A 89 15.09 -4.70 -26.23
N ILE A 90 15.57 -3.87 -25.32
CA ILE A 90 15.81 -2.44 -25.54
C ILE A 90 17.23 -2.10 -25.06
N GLY A 91 18.09 -1.68 -25.98
CA GLY A 91 19.47 -1.27 -25.65
C GLY A 91 20.27 -2.36 -24.94
N GLY A 92 20.07 -3.63 -25.29
CA GLY A 92 20.73 -4.77 -24.66
C GLY A 92 20.11 -5.25 -23.33
N ASN A 93 19.08 -4.57 -22.82
CA ASN A 93 18.34 -4.98 -21.63
C ASN A 93 16.99 -5.60 -21.99
N TYR A 94 16.51 -6.51 -21.15
CA TYR A 94 15.15 -7.04 -21.22
C TYR A 94 14.20 -6.13 -20.46
N LYS A 95 13.17 -5.61 -21.13
CA LYS A 95 12.05 -4.91 -20.52
C LYS A 95 10.85 -5.86 -20.49
N VAL A 96 10.38 -6.18 -19.30
CA VAL A 96 9.29 -7.12 -19.07
C VAL A 96 8.13 -6.41 -18.39
N GLY A 97 6.92 -6.66 -18.86
CA GLY A 97 5.67 -6.27 -18.20
C GLY A 97 4.87 -7.51 -17.80
N ALA A 98 4.29 -7.50 -16.62
CA ALA A 98 3.48 -8.60 -16.11
C ALA A 98 2.23 -8.09 -15.38
N THR A 99 1.13 -8.83 -15.52
CA THR A 99 -0.13 -8.62 -14.82
C THR A 99 -0.39 -9.77 -13.85
N ALA A 100 -0.81 -9.44 -12.64
CA ALA A 100 -1.32 -10.40 -11.66
C ALA A 100 -2.78 -10.09 -11.32
N ILE A 101 -3.63 -11.11 -11.21
CA ILE A 101 -4.98 -10.98 -10.62
C ILE A 101 -4.92 -11.62 -9.24
N LEU A 102 -5.31 -10.87 -8.21
CA LEU A 102 -5.21 -11.31 -6.82
C LEU A 102 -6.56 -11.14 -6.14
N ARG A 103 -6.94 -12.14 -5.34
CA ARG A 103 -8.11 -12.11 -4.47
C ARG A 103 -7.69 -12.03 -3.02
N VAL A 104 -8.32 -11.15 -2.25
CA VAL A 104 -8.26 -11.17 -0.79
C VAL A 104 -9.61 -11.60 -0.25
N THR A 105 -9.60 -12.58 0.64
CA THR A 105 -10.79 -13.11 1.31
C THR A 105 -10.65 -12.93 2.80
N LEU A 106 -11.72 -12.55 3.49
CA LEU A 106 -11.81 -12.46 4.95
C LEU A 106 -12.35 -13.76 5.55
N LYS A 107 -12.21 -13.93 6.88
CA LYS A 107 -12.63 -15.16 7.59
C LYS A 107 -14.13 -15.48 7.47
N ASP A 108 -14.96 -14.48 7.15
CA ASP A 108 -16.41 -14.60 6.94
C ASP A 108 -16.78 -14.99 5.49
N GLY A 109 -15.80 -15.01 4.58
CA GLY A 109 -15.99 -15.32 3.17
C GLY A 109 -16.13 -14.10 2.27
N THR A 110 -16.23 -12.88 2.82
CA THR A 110 -16.23 -11.64 2.04
C THR A 110 -14.91 -11.52 1.26
N PHE A 111 -14.97 -11.13 -0.01
CA PHE A 111 -13.76 -11.00 -0.82
C PHE A 111 -13.80 -9.85 -1.81
N HIS A 112 -12.61 -9.38 -2.18
CA HIS A 112 -12.39 -8.46 -3.29
C HIS A 112 -11.30 -9.02 -4.21
N GLU A 113 -11.37 -8.66 -5.48
CA GLU A 113 -10.42 -9.02 -6.52
C GLU A 113 -10.09 -7.77 -7.34
N ASP A 114 -8.81 -7.59 -7.66
CA ASP A 114 -8.29 -6.51 -8.50
C ASP A 114 -7.03 -7.07 -9.20
N PHE A 115 -6.54 -6.34 -10.19
CA PHE A 115 -5.30 -6.66 -10.85
C PHE A 115 -4.18 -5.73 -10.38
N GLY A 116 -2.94 -6.13 -10.62
CA GLY A 116 -1.76 -5.30 -10.45
C GLY A 116 -0.80 -5.49 -11.61
N PHE A 117 0.04 -4.48 -11.85
CA PHE A 117 0.99 -4.48 -12.94
C PHE A 117 2.41 -4.22 -12.44
N GLY A 118 3.36 -4.98 -12.98
CA GLY A 118 4.79 -4.80 -12.68
C GLY A 118 5.58 -4.68 -13.97
N ILE A 119 6.54 -3.76 -13.97
CA ILE A 119 7.51 -3.59 -15.05
C ILE A 119 8.91 -3.77 -14.46
N ALA A 120 9.79 -4.43 -15.19
CA ALA A 120 11.21 -4.45 -14.82
C ALA A 120 12.09 -4.36 -16.07
N ILE A 121 13.24 -3.70 -15.91
CA ILE A 121 14.30 -3.63 -16.92
C ILE A 121 15.55 -4.24 -16.32
N ASN A 122 16.12 -5.25 -16.97
CA ASN A 122 17.36 -5.88 -16.50
C ASN A 122 18.16 -6.50 -17.66
N GLY A 123 19.49 -6.52 -17.57
CA GLY A 123 20.35 -7.19 -18.55
C GLY A 123 20.17 -8.72 -18.57
N CYS A 124 19.73 -9.31 -17.47
CA CYS A 124 19.37 -10.71 -17.37
C CYS A 124 17.85 -10.91 -17.54
N LYS A 125 17.44 -11.71 -18.54
CA LYS A 125 16.03 -12.02 -18.82
C LYS A 125 15.30 -12.62 -17.60
N GLY A 126 15.96 -13.52 -16.89
CA GLY A 126 15.39 -14.18 -15.71
C GLY A 126 15.03 -13.20 -14.61
N LEU A 127 15.97 -12.29 -14.29
CA LEU A 127 15.78 -11.25 -13.28
C LEU A 127 14.70 -10.23 -13.69
N ALA A 128 14.64 -9.86 -14.97
CA ALA A 128 13.58 -8.99 -15.47
C ALA A 128 12.19 -9.64 -15.29
N ILE A 129 12.04 -10.93 -15.61
CA ILE A 129 10.77 -11.65 -15.43
C ILE A 129 10.41 -11.78 -13.95
N GLU A 130 11.38 -12.12 -13.12
CA GLU A 130 11.20 -12.26 -11.67
C GLU A 130 10.71 -10.95 -11.05
N ASN A 131 11.40 -9.84 -11.30
CA ASN A 131 11.08 -8.54 -10.73
C ASN A 131 9.74 -8.01 -11.24
N ALA A 132 9.44 -8.14 -12.54
CA ALA A 132 8.15 -7.72 -13.09
C ALA A 132 6.99 -8.51 -12.45
N ARG A 133 7.14 -9.83 -12.28
CA ARG A 133 6.09 -10.67 -11.65
C ARG A 133 5.91 -10.36 -10.17
N LYS A 134 7.01 -10.19 -9.42
CA LYS A 134 6.97 -9.78 -8.01
C LYS A 134 6.28 -8.43 -7.85
N GLY A 135 6.61 -7.48 -8.73
CA GLY A 135 5.97 -6.17 -8.76
C GLY A 135 4.48 -6.23 -9.03
N ALA A 136 4.07 -7.04 -10.01
CA ALA A 136 2.65 -7.22 -10.33
C ALA A 136 1.86 -7.78 -9.14
N VAL A 137 2.39 -8.78 -8.43
CA VAL A 137 1.74 -9.36 -7.23
C VAL A 137 1.66 -8.34 -6.09
N SER A 138 2.75 -7.62 -5.83
CA SER A 138 2.79 -6.58 -4.80
C SER A 138 1.81 -5.45 -5.08
N ASP A 139 1.72 -4.99 -6.33
CA ASP A 139 0.74 -3.99 -6.74
C ASP A 139 -0.69 -4.51 -6.59
N ALA A 140 -0.98 -5.73 -7.08
CA ALA A 140 -2.31 -6.33 -6.98
C ALA A 140 -2.77 -6.43 -5.52
N ARG A 141 -1.91 -6.90 -4.62
CA ARG A 141 -2.22 -7.01 -3.18
C ARG A 141 -2.61 -5.66 -2.58
N LYS A 142 -1.82 -4.61 -2.83
CA LYS A 142 -2.11 -3.25 -2.35
C LYS A 142 -3.45 -2.75 -2.90
N ARG A 143 -3.69 -2.96 -4.19
CA ARG A 143 -4.91 -2.52 -4.88
C ARG A 143 -6.16 -3.22 -4.40
N VAL A 144 -6.09 -4.52 -4.08
CA VAL A 144 -7.21 -5.25 -3.48
C VAL A 144 -7.46 -4.79 -2.04
N LEU A 145 -6.40 -4.70 -1.22
CA LEU A 145 -6.55 -4.37 0.20
C LEU A 145 -7.11 -2.95 0.41
N ARG A 146 -6.78 -2.00 -0.47
CA ARG A 146 -7.35 -0.64 -0.37
C ARG A 146 -8.87 -0.62 -0.43
N ILE A 147 -9.51 -1.59 -1.08
CA ILE A 147 -10.97 -1.60 -1.28
C ILE A 147 -11.69 -1.70 0.07
N PHE A 148 -11.06 -2.35 1.06
CA PHE A 148 -11.65 -2.51 2.39
C PHE A 148 -11.68 -1.21 3.21
N GLY A 149 -10.83 -0.20 2.96
CA GLY A 149 -10.89 1.03 3.74
C GLY A 149 -9.71 1.99 3.62
N ARG A 150 -9.88 3.14 4.29
CA ARG A 150 -8.91 4.25 4.34
C ARG A 150 -7.56 3.80 4.87
N ALA A 151 -7.54 3.03 5.96
CA ALA A 151 -6.32 2.53 6.60
C ALA A 151 -5.43 1.69 5.67
N LEU A 152 -6.04 0.93 4.75
CA LEU A 152 -5.35 0.06 3.80
C LEU A 152 -4.97 0.78 2.49
N GLY A 153 -4.98 2.12 2.51
CA GLY A 153 -4.44 2.93 1.42
C GLY A 153 -5.49 3.58 0.52
N ASN A 154 -6.79 3.40 0.74
CA ASN A 154 -7.81 4.09 -0.06
C ASN A 154 -7.69 5.61 0.06
N GLN A 155 -7.27 6.10 1.24
CA GLN A 155 -7.12 7.52 1.51
C GLN A 155 -6.05 8.18 0.61
N LEU A 156 -5.07 7.42 0.10
CA LEU A 156 -4.00 7.94 -0.75
C LEU A 156 -4.47 8.35 -2.15
N TYR A 157 -5.66 7.90 -2.56
CA TYR A 157 -6.31 8.29 -3.81
C TYR A 157 -7.01 9.66 -3.71
N GLN A 158 -7.19 10.20 -2.49
CA GLN A 158 -7.67 11.56 -2.33
C GLN A 158 -6.52 12.55 -2.61
N GLN A 159 -6.66 13.32 -3.69
CA GLN A 159 -5.62 14.24 -4.15
C GLN A 159 -5.18 15.25 -3.08
N SER A 160 -6.14 15.79 -2.32
CA SER A 160 -5.87 16.74 -1.23
C SER A 160 -5.02 16.12 -0.11
N TYR A 161 -5.34 14.88 0.29
CA TYR A 161 -4.56 14.14 1.29
C TYR A 161 -3.16 13.83 0.77
N ASN A 162 -3.02 13.39 -0.48
CA ASN A 162 -1.73 13.09 -1.09
C ASN A 162 -0.81 14.34 -1.09
N GLN A 163 -1.35 15.49 -1.50
CA GLN A 163 -0.65 16.78 -1.48
C GLN A 163 -0.21 17.18 -0.06
N GLN A 164 -1.08 16.99 0.93
CA GLN A 164 -0.76 17.27 2.33
C GLN A 164 0.43 16.43 2.82
N ILE A 165 0.43 15.12 2.54
CA ILE A 165 1.52 14.22 2.94
C ILE A 165 2.84 14.62 2.26
N VAL A 166 2.79 14.93 0.96
CA VAL A 166 3.95 15.37 0.19
C VAL A 166 4.51 16.69 0.75
N ALA A 167 3.66 17.65 1.10
CA ALA A 167 4.06 18.91 1.71
C ALA A 167 4.72 18.70 3.09
N ASN A 168 4.12 17.87 3.95
CA ASN A 168 4.66 17.57 5.29
C ASN A 168 6.03 16.88 5.22
N LYS A 169 6.23 15.97 4.26
CA LYS A 169 7.53 15.30 4.05
C LYS A 169 8.60 16.22 3.45
N ALA A 170 8.20 17.26 2.72
CA ALA A 170 9.13 18.25 2.16
C ALA A 170 9.59 19.28 3.20
N ASN A 171 8.76 19.58 4.21
CA ASN A 171 9.09 20.48 5.32
C ASN A 171 8.68 19.83 6.65
N PRO A 172 9.54 18.98 7.25
CA PRO A 172 9.28 18.42 8.57
C PRO A 172 9.46 19.52 9.65
N GLN A 173 8.49 20.43 9.78
CA GLN A 173 8.42 21.33 10.93
C GLN A 173 7.43 20.81 11.97
N LEU A 174 7.89 20.94 13.23
CA LEU A 174 7.40 20.54 14.55
C LEU A 174 5.88 20.44 14.78
N PRO A 175 5.43 19.62 15.76
CA PRO A 175 4.02 19.33 16.03
C PRO A 175 3.15 20.58 16.24
N PRO A 176 1.85 20.51 15.93
CA PRO A 176 0.94 21.65 16.06
C PRO A 176 0.80 22.04 17.54
N THR A 177 1.37 23.19 17.92
CA THR A 177 1.05 23.85 19.18
C THR A 177 -0.28 24.58 19.04
N LEU A 178 -1.22 24.25 19.93
CA LEU A 178 -2.48 24.98 20.08
C LEU A 178 -2.19 26.33 20.78
N GLY A 179 -2.36 27.43 20.04
CA GLY A 179 -2.86 28.74 20.50
C GLY A 179 -1.92 29.68 21.28
N SER A 180 -1.64 30.87 20.72
CA SER A 180 -1.97 32.21 21.30
C SER A 180 -1.28 33.39 20.59
N ASN A 181 -1.92 34.56 20.74
CA ASN A 181 -1.84 35.80 19.94
C ASN A 181 -0.58 36.71 20.06
N ASN A 182 -0.40 37.50 18.99
CA ASN A 182 -0.03 38.94 18.84
C ASN A 182 1.36 39.55 19.19
N ASN A 183 1.82 40.37 18.22
CA ASN A 183 2.60 41.64 18.23
C ASN A 183 4.07 41.68 17.73
N GLN A 184 4.23 42.09 16.44
CA GLN A 184 5.18 43.02 15.72
C GLN A 184 6.68 43.19 16.13
N PRO A 185 7.62 43.76 15.30
CA PRO A 185 7.52 44.52 14.03
C PRO A 185 8.54 44.05 12.91
N PRO A 186 8.72 44.74 11.75
CA PRO A 186 9.26 44.14 10.52
C PRO A 186 10.79 44.30 10.36
N VAL A 187 11.43 43.34 9.68
CA VAL A 187 12.79 43.48 9.15
C VAL A 187 12.81 43.23 7.64
N ASN A 188 13.20 44.30 6.95
CA ASN A 188 13.56 44.42 5.56
C ASN A 188 14.88 43.66 5.29
N ASN A 189 14.95 42.85 4.23
CA ASN A 189 16.14 42.90 3.38
C ASN A 189 15.92 42.33 1.96
N ASN A 190 16.24 43.20 1.02
CA ASN A 190 16.47 42.93 -0.40
C ASN A 190 17.55 41.87 -0.62
N GLN A 191 17.32 40.93 -1.55
CA GLN A 191 18.29 40.51 -2.56
C GLN A 191 17.63 39.65 -3.66
N GLN A 192 17.87 40.04 -4.91
CA GLN A 192 17.45 39.35 -6.13
C GLN A 192 18.40 38.19 -6.51
N PRO A 193 17.96 37.24 -7.35
CA PRO A 193 18.62 35.95 -7.58
C PRO A 193 19.69 35.97 -8.69
N GLN A 194 20.81 35.28 -8.48
CA GLN A 194 21.74 34.90 -9.55
C GLN A 194 21.38 33.52 -10.11
N GLN A 195 21.13 33.50 -11.41
CA GLN A 195 20.94 32.30 -12.24
C GLN A 195 22.27 31.55 -12.38
N GLN A 196 22.27 30.24 -12.12
CA GLN A 196 23.24 29.32 -12.73
C GLN A 196 22.49 28.34 -13.61
N GLN A 197 22.68 28.50 -14.91
CA GLN A 197 22.44 27.46 -15.91
C GLN A 197 23.44 26.32 -15.67
N GLN A 198 22.93 25.12 -15.38
CA GLN A 198 23.67 23.89 -15.65
C GLN A 198 22.82 22.99 -16.56
N GLN A 199 23.47 22.60 -17.66
CA GLN A 199 22.95 21.71 -18.69
C GLN A 199 22.48 20.38 -18.07
N GLN A 200 21.20 20.06 -18.24
CA GLN A 200 20.67 18.72 -17.96
C GLN A 200 21.14 17.77 -19.07
N GLN A 201 22.15 16.94 -18.75
CA GLN A 201 22.24 15.62 -19.38
C GLN A 201 21.06 14.78 -18.88
N GLN A 202 20.16 14.42 -19.79
CA GLN A 202 19.07 13.49 -19.50
C GLN A 202 19.67 12.11 -19.23
N GLN A 203 19.81 11.75 -17.95
CA GLN A 203 19.87 10.35 -17.57
C GLN A 203 18.46 9.76 -17.66
N PRO A 204 18.28 8.56 -18.24
CA PRO A 204 16.98 7.91 -18.29
C PRO A 204 16.48 7.68 -16.86
N GLN A 205 15.23 8.09 -16.59
CA GLN A 205 14.55 7.85 -15.33
C GLN A 205 14.59 6.35 -15.01
N GLN A 206 15.43 5.97 -14.06
CA GLN A 206 15.30 4.68 -13.40
C GLN A 206 14.02 4.76 -12.56
N TYR A 207 13.04 3.95 -12.93
CA TYR A 207 11.99 3.58 -12.00
C TYR A 207 12.66 2.72 -10.94
N GLU A 208 13.10 3.34 -9.85
CA GLU A 208 13.38 2.64 -8.59
C GLU A 208 12.02 2.14 -8.10
N ASP A 209 11.60 1.00 -8.63
CA ASP A 209 10.61 0.19 -7.95
C ASP A 209 11.35 -0.47 -6.79
N ASP A 210 11.25 0.14 -5.60
CA ASP A 210 11.64 -0.47 -4.33
C ASP A 210 10.87 -1.79 -4.15
N PHE A 211 11.48 -2.86 -4.65
CA PHE A 211 11.07 -4.25 -4.45
C PHE A 211 12.07 -4.91 -3.51
N ASP A 212 12.17 -4.41 -2.29
CA ASP A 212 12.95 -5.08 -1.25
C ASP A 212 12.15 -6.25 -0.65
N PHE A 213 12.83 -7.40 -0.56
CA PHE A 213 12.56 -8.47 0.40
C PHE A 213 13.32 -8.18 1.68
#